data_AF-A0A2H8U067-F1
#
_entry.id   AF-A0A2H8U067-F1
#
_cell.length_a   1.000
_cell.length_b   1.000
_cell.length_c   1.000
_cell.angle_alpha   90.00
_cell.angle_beta   90.00
_cell.angle_gamma   90.00
#
_symmetry.space_group_name_H-M   'P 1'
#
loop_
_entity.id
_entity.type
_entity.pdbx_description
1 polymer ?
#
loop_
_entity_poly.entity_id
_entity_poly.type
_entity_poly.pdbx_seq_one_letter_code
_entity_poly.pdbx_strand_id
1 'polypeptide(L)'
;MSTIITNKWSWGNFVKKFLDVFCLTHPDKSSIRDDSMTWTHRLCAQILTYGEIPNHVAFIMDGNNRRYGKKNFISTQESYAKGFDKLFETIQWCLDLGIKEVT
;
A
#
# COMPACT_ATOMS: atom_id res chain seq x y z
N MET A 1 -5.48 -12.32 -49.29
CA MET A 1 -5.64 -10.99 -48.67
C MET A 1 -6.22 -11.19 -47.28
N SER A 2 -5.37 -11.59 -46.33
CA SER A 2 -4.52 -10.74 -45.49
C SER A 2 -5.28 -10.18 -44.28
N THR A 3 -5.08 -10.87 -43.15
CA THR A 3 -4.69 -10.31 -41.83
C THR A 3 -5.77 -9.47 -41.09
N ILE A 4 -6.03 -9.51 -39.77
CA ILE A 4 -5.33 -9.90 -38.53
C ILE A 4 -6.44 -10.26 -37.52
N ILE A 5 -6.36 -11.42 -36.86
CA ILE A 5 -7.10 -11.68 -35.62
C ILE A 5 -6.53 -10.70 -34.58
N THR A 6 -7.24 -9.61 -34.29
CA THR A 6 -6.86 -8.69 -33.21
C THR A 6 -7.17 -9.37 -31.89
N ASN A 7 -6.26 -10.26 -31.48
CA ASN A 7 -6.13 -10.70 -30.10
C ASN A 7 -5.88 -9.47 -29.24
N LYS A 8 -6.95 -8.83 -28.79
CA LYS A 8 -6.93 -7.74 -27.82
C LYS A 8 -6.61 -8.36 -26.46
N TRP A 9 -5.38 -8.84 -26.32
CA TRP A 9 -4.76 -9.20 -25.06
C TRP A 9 -4.62 -7.91 -24.25
N SER A 10 -5.70 -7.54 -23.59
CA SER A 10 -5.69 -6.49 -22.59
C SER A 10 -4.97 -7.05 -21.38
N TRP A 11 -3.70 -6.65 -21.22
CA TRP A 11 -2.88 -6.97 -20.05
C TRP A 11 -3.64 -6.73 -18.73
N GLY A 12 -4.51 -5.71 -18.68
CA GLY A 12 -5.36 -5.44 -17.53
C GLY A 12 -6.30 -6.59 -17.16
N ASN A 13 -6.87 -7.29 -18.15
CA ASN A 13 -7.77 -8.43 -17.90
C ASN A 13 -7.01 -9.69 -17.46
N PHE A 14 -5.81 -9.91 -18.00
CA PHE A 14 -4.96 -11.01 -17.57
C PHE A 14 -4.48 -10.81 -16.13
N VAL A 15 -4.01 -9.61 -15.80
CA VAL A 15 -3.56 -9.28 -14.45
C VAL A 15 -4.71 -9.33 -13.45
N LYS A 16 -5.90 -8.83 -13.81
CA LYS A 16 -7.08 -8.91 -12.94
C LYS A 16 -7.52 -10.36 -12.68
N LYS A 17 -7.52 -11.22 -13.71
CA LYS A 17 -7.78 -12.66 -13.52
C LYS A 17 -6.72 -13.36 -12.68
N PHE A 18 -5.45 -13.02 -12.86
CA PHE A 18 -4.37 -13.57 -12.06
C PHE A 18 -4.49 -13.15 -10.59
N LEU A 19 -4.77 -11.86 -10.35
CA LEU A 19 -5.08 -11.29 -9.04
C LEU A 19 -6.26 -11.97 -8.36
N ASP A 20 -7.38 -12.15 -9.07
CA ASP A 20 -8.60 -12.76 -8.54
C ASP A 20 -8.38 -14.24 -8.18
N VAL A 21 -7.72 -15.01 -9.06
CA VAL A 21 -7.34 -16.41 -8.78
C VAL A 21 -6.38 -16.48 -7.58
N PHE A 22 -5.48 -15.52 -7.45
CA PHE A 22 -4.54 -15.47 -6.33
C PHE A 22 -5.23 -15.17 -4.98
N CYS A 23 -6.13 -14.18 -4.94
CA CYS A 23 -6.97 -13.88 -3.77
C CYS A 23 -7.82 -15.10 -3.33
N LEU A 24 -8.28 -15.94 -4.27
CA LEU A 24 -9.04 -17.15 -3.96
C LEU A 24 -8.18 -18.26 -3.32
N THR A 25 -6.85 -18.24 -3.51
CA THR A 25 -5.94 -19.23 -2.93
C THR A 25 -5.42 -18.87 -1.53
N HIS A 26 -5.49 -17.59 -1.14
CA HIS A 26 -5.05 -17.07 0.16
C HIS A 26 -6.11 -16.11 0.73
N PRO A 27 -7.21 -16.63 1.29
CA PRO A 27 -8.35 -15.82 1.74
C PRO A 27 -8.01 -14.88 2.90
N ASP A 28 -7.00 -15.22 3.71
CA ASP A 28 -6.45 -14.40 4.80
C ASP A 28 -5.70 -13.15 4.30
N LYS A 29 -5.15 -13.21 3.08
CA LYS A 29 -4.38 -12.10 2.47
C LYS A 29 -5.18 -11.27 1.47
N SER A 30 -6.49 -11.52 1.37
CA SER A 30 -7.41 -10.81 0.48
C SER A 30 -7.80 -9.41 0.98
N SER A 31 -7.39 -9.05 2.21
CA SER A 31 -7.82 -7.84 2.91
C SER A 31 -6.87 -6.63 2.76
N ILE A 32 -6.14 -6.50 1.66
CA ILE A 32 -5.52 -5.19 1.33
C ILE A 32 -6.61 -4.37 0.65
N ARG A 33 -7.43 -3.71 1.47
CA ARG A 33 -8.66 -3.04 1.06
C ARG A 33 -8.47 -1.54 0.85
N ASP A 34 -7.30 -1.12 0.38
CA ASP A 34 -7.09 0.29 0.02
C ASP A 34 -7.47 0.53 -1.45
N ASP A 35 -8.65 1.14 -1.65
CA ASP A 35 -9.16 1.54 -2.96
C ASP A 35 -8.44 2.76 -3.56
N SER A 36 -7.55 3.41 -2.79
CA SER A 36 -6.72 4.53 -3.26
C SER A 36 -5.38 4.10 -3.87
N MET A 37 -4.99 2.83 -3.74
CA MET A 37 -3.69 2.36 -4.20
C MET A 37 -3.65 2.13 -5.71
N THR A 38 -2.69 2.77 -6.38
CA THR A 38 -2.38 2.51 -7.79
C THR A 38 -2.04 1.04 -8.00
N TRP A 39 -2.27 0.53 -9.23
CA TRP A 39 -2.04 -0.88 -9.56
C TRP A 39 -0.62 -1.37 -9.22
N THR A 40 0.38 -0.51 -9.31
CA THR A 40 1.77 -0.82 -8.94
C THR A 40 1.93 -1.10 -7.45
N HIS A 41 1.25 -0.33 -6.59
CA HIS A 41 1.29 -0.54 -5.14
C HIS A 41 0.63 -1.86 -4.78
N ARG A 42 -0.50 -2.20 -5.41
CA ARG A 42 -1.17 -3.51 -5.23
C ARG A 42 -0.26 -4.66 -5.63
N LEU A 43 0.43 -4.54 -6.76
CA LEU A 43 1.39 -5.56 -7.22
C LEU A 43 2.56 -5.72 -6.25
N CYS A 44 3.16 -4.61 -5.79
CA CYS A 44 4.27 -4.64 -4.84
C CYS A 44 3.84 -5.23 -3.49
N ALA A 45 2.69 -4.83 -2.96
CA ALA A 45 2.17 -5.33 -1.69
C ALA A 45 1.93 -6.84 -1.77
N GLN A 46 1.38 -7.34 -2.88
CA GLN A 46 1.20 -8.77 -3.07
C GLN A 46 2.52 -9.52 -3.18
N ILE A 47 3.50 -9.02 -3.94
CA ILE A 47 4.82 -9.64 -4.01
C ILE A 47 5.46 -9.71 -2.61
N LEU A 48 5.32 -8.65 -1.81
CA LEU A 48 5.81 -8.61 -0.43
C LEU A 48 5.11 -9.63 0.47
N THR A 49 3.82 -9.90 0.29
CA THR A 49 3.10 -10.87 1.12
C THR A 49 3.43 -12.33 0.83
N TYR A 50 4.13 -12.64 -0.27
CA TYR A 50 4.73 -13.97 -0.49
C TYR A 50 6.01 -14.19 0.30
N GLY A 51 6.70 -13.13 0.72
CA GLY A 51 7.89 -13.21 1.57
C GLY A 51 7.56 -13.40 3.05
N GLU A 52 8.60 -13.50 3.87
CA GLU A 52 8.46 -13.43 5.33
C GLU A 52 8.05 -12.02 5.74
N ILE A 53 6.85 -11.87 6.29
CA ILE A 53 6.33 -10.59 6.78
C ILE A 53 6.96 -10.32 8.16
N PRO A 54 7.52 -9.13 8.41
CA PRO A 54 8.06 -8.79 9.72
C PRO A 54 6.95 -8.78 10.78
N ASN A 55 7.22 -9.42 11.93
CA ASN A 55 6.25 -9.47 13.02
C ASN A 55 6.19 -8.16 13.84
N HIS A 56 7.29 -7.41 13.88
CA HIS A 56 7.44 -6.18 14.67
C HIS A 56 8.12 -5.08 13.84
N VAL A 57 7.53 -3.88 13.81
CA VAL A 57 8.07 -2.71 13.11
C VAL A 57 8.06 -1.50 14.04
N ALA A 58 9.20 -0.83 14.20
CA ALA A 58 9.32 0.38 15.00
C ALA A 58 9.45 1.64 14.12
N PHE A 59 8.65 2.67 14.40
CA PHE A 59 8.63 3.94 13.71
C PHE A 59 9.21 5.06 14.59
N ILE A 60 10.30 5.66 14.13
CA ILE A 60 10.79 6.93 14.68
C ILE A 60 10.20 8.05 13.82
N MET A 61 9.20 8.76 14.35
CA MET A 61 8.61 9.92 13.68
C MET A 61 9.58 11.12 13.70
N ASP A 62 10.59 11.11 12.82
CA ASP A 62 11.49 12.25 12.66
C ASP A 62 10.97 13.25 11.62
N GLY A 63 11.05 14.54 11.94
CA GLY A 63 11.03 15.62 10.95
C GLY A 63 9.71 16.37 10.73
N ASN A 64 8.59 15.95 11.30
CA ASN A 64 7.28 16.57 11.04
C ASN A 64 7.15 18.00 11.61
N ASN A 65 7.93 18.35 12.65
CA ASN A 65 7.62 19.53 13.46
C ASN A 65 8.30 20.84 12.98
N ARG A 66 9.47 20.74 12.34
CA ARG A 66 10.27 21.92 11.94
C ARG A 66 10.52 22.04 10.45
N ARG A 67 10.81 20.93 9.76
CA ARG A 67 11.11 20.96 8.32
C ARG A 67 9.81 21.00 7.50
N TYR A 68 8.85 20.16 7.84
CA TYR A 68 7.53 20.14 7.19
C TYR A 68 6.73 21.40 7.51
N GLY A 69 6.74 21.87 8.77
CA GLY A 69 6.12 23.12 9.18
C GLY A 69 6.62 24.35 8.41
N LYS A 70 7.95 24.50 8.27
CA LYS A 70 8.55 25.59 7.49
C LYS A 70 8.26 25.50 5.99
N LYS A 71 8.23 24.30 5.42
CA LYS A 71 7.98 24.10 3.98
C LYS A 71 6.54 24.43 3.61
N ASN A 72 5.59 24.11 4.49
CA ASN A 72 4.16 24.27 4.23
C ASN A 72 3.55 25.52 4.90
N PHE A 73 4.38 26.35 5.54
CA PHE A 73 3.95 27.56 6.26
C PHE A 73 2.85 27.30 7.31
N ILE A 74 2.88 26.13 7.94
CA ILE A 74 1.91 25.74 8.98
C ILE A 74 2.49 25.90 10.37
N SER A 75 1.62 26.09 11.36
CA SER A 75 2.03 26.20 12.75
C SER A 75 2.68 24.91 13.26
N THR A 76 3.55 25.02 14.27
CA THR A 76 4.17 23.85 14.91
C THR A 76 3.12 22.86 15.41
N GLN A 77 2.03 23.35 15.99
CA GLN A 77 0.94 22.52 16.49
C GLN A 77 0.23 21.74 15.36
N GLU A 78 -0.06 22.41 14.25
CA GLU A 78 -0.69 21.77 13.08
C GLU A 78 0.26 20.76 12.41
N SER A 79 1.56 21.02 12.44
CA SER A 79 2.57 20.10 11.90
C SER A 79 2.70 18.82 12.74
N TYR A 80 2.52 18.91 14.06
CA TYR A 80 2.44 17.74 14.94
C TYR A 80 1.18 16.92 14.66
N ALA A 81 0.02 17.59 14.51
CA ALA A 81 -1.24 16.91 14.18
C ALA A 81 -1.15 16.13 12.87
N LYS A 82 -0.63 16.77 11.80
CA LYS A 82 -0.42 16.10 10.50
C LYS A 82 0.58 14.95 10.57
N GLY A 83 1.60 15.08 11.40
CA GLY A 83 2.56 13.99 11.64
C GLY A 83 1.92 12.77 12.29
N PHE A 84 1.03 13.01 13.25
CA PHE A 84 0.25 11.96 13.91
C PHE A 84 -0.76 11.30 12.96
N ASP A 85 -1.48 12.09 12.15
CA ASP A 85 -2.40 11.56 11.14
C ASP A 85 -1.66 10.62 10.16
N LYS A 86 -0.45 11.01 9.75
CA LYS A 86 0.37 10.19 8.85
C LYS A 86 0.88 8.92 9.51
N LEU A 87 1.21 8.96 10.80
CA LEU A 87 1.53 7.76 11.57
C LEU A 87 0.34 6.80 11.57
N PHE A 88 -0.86 7.30 11.86
CA PHE A 88 -2.07 6.47 11.90
C PHE A 88 -2.35 5.78 10.56
N GLU A 89 -2.21 6.52 9.45
CA GLU A 89 -2.30 5.95 8.09
C GLU A 89 -1.26 4.84 7.85
N THR A 90 -0.03 5.04 8.32
CA THR A 90 1.05 4.04 8.17
C THR A 90 0.78 2.78 9.00
N ILE A 91 0.20 2.93 10.20
CA ILE A 91 -0.22 1.81 11.05
C ILE A 91 -1.35 1.02 10.37
N GLN A 92 -2.32 1.70 9.76
CA GLN A 92 -3.37 1.03 8.99
C GLN A 92 -2.78 0.18 7.86
N TRP A 93 -1.79 0.70 7.12
CA TRP A 93 -1.09 -0.11 6.11
C TRP A 93 -0.35 -1.31 6.71
N CYS A 94 0.25 -1.17 7.89
CA CYS A 94 0.92 -2.28 8.57
C CYS A 94 -0.06 -3.38 8.97
N LEU A 95 -1.25 -2.99 9.45
CA LEU A 95 -2.34 -3.92 9.78
C LEU A 95 -2.85 -4.64 8.52
N ASP A 96 -3.05 -3.92 7.43
CA ASP A 96 -3.49 -4.48 6.14
C ASP A 96 -2.47 -5.48 5.56
N LEU A 97 -1.18 -5.25 5.82
CA LEU A 97 -0.10 -6.15 5.44
C LEU A 97 0.06 -7.36 6.38
N GLY A 98 -0.63 -7.38 7.53
CA GLY A 98 -0.58 -8.47 8.50
C GLY A 98 0.58 -8.40 9.51
N ILE A 99 1.13 -7.20 9.76
CA ILE A 99 2.13 -6.97 10.81
C ILE A 99 1.44 -7.03 12.18
N LYS A 100 1.99 -7.82 13.11
CA LYS A 100 1.37 -8.10 14.42
C LYS A 100 1.58 -6.98 15.42
N GLU A 101 2.76 -6.37 15.42
CA GLU A 101 3.14 -5.38 16.42
C GLU A 101 3.84 -4.19 15.78
N VAL A 102 3.48 -2.99 16.23
CA VAL A 102 4.05 -1.73 15.78
C VAL A 102 4.45 -0.90 17.00
N THR A 103 5.62 -0.25 16.98
CA THR A 103 6.15 0.59 18.07
C THR A 103 6.49 1.99 17.60
#